data_AF-A0A927AWS3-F1
#
_entry.id   AF-A0A927AWS3-F1
#
_cell.length_a   1.000
_cell.length_b   1.000
_cell.length_c   1.000
_cell.angle_alpha   90.00
_cell.angle_beta   90.00
_cell.angle_gamma   90.00
#
_symmetry.space_group_name_H-M   'P 1'
#
loop_
_entity.id
_entity.type
_entity.pdbx_description
1 polymer ?
#
loop_
_entity_poly.entity_id
_entity_poly.type
_entity_poly.pdbx_seq_one_letter_code
_entity_poly.pdbx_strand_id
1 'polypeptide(L)'
;MTTAIDKIFWENSRRYGSRRVLEALKEQGVKAGRHRVRRLMQEQDWRAIQPRSFVPKTTNSRHGLIACPNRLIEFGKPTAPNQAWVGDISAP
;
A
#
# COMPACT_ATOMS: atom_id res chain seq x y z
N MET A 1 29.88 -3.20 -5.43
CA MET A 1 28.65 -3.46 -6.23
C MET A 1 27.53 -4.03 -5.38
N THR A 2 27.75 -5.14 -4.66
CA THR A 2 26.72 -5.75 -3.78
C THR A 2 26.19 -4.78 -2.72
N THR A 3 27.05 -3.97 -2.11
CA THR A 3 26.66 -2.90 -1.15
C THR A 3 25.74 -1.84 -1.75
N ALA A 4 25.89 -1.51 -3.04
CA ALA A 4 25.01 -0.54 -3.70
C ALA A 4 23.63 -1.15 -4.01
N ILE A 5 23.61 -2.42 -4.42
CA ILE A 5 22.36 -3.20 -4.60
C ILE A 5 21.63 -3.34 -3.26
N ASP A 6 22.36 -3.67 -2.18
CA ASP A 6 21.85 -3.81 -0.82
C ASP A 6 21.15 -2.53 -0.35
N LYS A 7 21.87 -1.41 -0.42
CA LYS A 7 21.37 -0.08 -0.06
C LYS A 7 20.09 0.25 -0.82
N ILE A 8 20.11 0.14 -2.16
CA ILE A 8 18.93 0.42 -2.99
C ILE A 8 17.76 -0.52 -2.64
N PHE A 9 18.03 -1.80 -2.40
CA PHE A 9 17.01 -2.79 -2.10
C PHE A 9 16.29 -2.49 -0.78
N TRP A 10 17.03 -2.16 0.28
CA TRP A 10 16.46 -1.86 1.60
C TRP A 10 15.85 -0.47 1.70
N GLU A 11 16.46 0.56 1.08
CA GLU A 11 15.88 1.90 1.01
C GLU A 11 14.51 1.90 0.32
N ASN A 12 14.31 0.99 -0.63
CA ASN A 12 13.03 0.80 -1.32
C ASN A 12 12.12 -0.23 -0.65
N SER A 13 12.40 -0.58 0.62
CA SER A 13 11.60 -1.51 1.42
C SER A 13 11.39 -2.85 0.73
N ARG A 14 12.43 -3.35 0.05
CA ARG A 14 12.41 -4.61 -0.71
C ARG A 14 11.44 -4.63 -1.90
N ARG A 15 10.87 -3.49 -2.32
CA ARG A 15 9.93 -3.44 -3.46
C ARG A 15 10.61 -3.48 -4.82
N TYR A 16 11.91 -3.21 -4.86
CA TYR A 16 12.67 -3.11 -6.10
C TYR A 16 13.28 -4.46 -6.45
N GLY A 17 12.81 -5.04 -7.56
CA GLY A 17 13.48 -6.18 -8.20
C GLY A 17 14.67 -5.75 -9.07
N SER A 18 15.36 -6.73 -9.66
CA SER A 18 16.60 -6.50 -10.41
C SER A 18 16.52 -5.45 -11.53
N ARG A 19 15.32 -5.23 -12.11
CA ARG A 19 15.07 -4.17 -13.10
C ARG A 19 15.12 -2.77 -12.46
N ARG A 20 14.37 -2.55 -11.38
CA ARG A 20 14.32 -1.24 -10.70
C ARG A 20 15.62 -0.93 -9.97
N VAL A 21 16.27 -1.94 -9.40
CA VAL A 21 17.62 -1.78 -8.84
C VAL A 21 18.62 -1.37 -9.91
N LEU A 22 18.55 -1.94 -11.11
CA LEU A 22 19.42 -1.55 -12.22
C LEU A 22 19.21 -0.07 -12.62
N GLU A 23 17.97 0.39 -12.73
CA GLU A 23 17.70 1.81 -13.05
C GLU A 23 18.25 2.74 -11.97
N ALA A 24 18.02 2.42 -10.68
CA ALA A 24 18.59 3.21 -9.57
C ALA A 24 20.14 3.20 -9.56
N LEU A 25 20.77 2.09 -9.95
CA LEU A 25 22.23 2.03 -10.11
C LEU A 25 22.70 2.93 -11.27
N LYS A 26 21.99 2.97 -12.39
CA LYS A 26 22.31 3.84 -13.53
C LYS A 26 22.19 5.32 -13.16
N GLU A 27 21.15 5.69 -12.41
CA GLU A 27 20.97 7.05 -11.89
C GLU A 27 22.12 7.47 -10.97
N GLN A 28 22.71 6.51 -10.24
CA GLN A 28 23.92 6.71 -9.42
C GLN A 28 25.23 6.63 -10.24
N GLY A 29 25.17 6.56 -11.57
CA GLY A 29 26.34 6.47 -12.45
C GLY A 29 27.03 5.10 -12.48
N VAL A 30 26.44 4.08 -11.86
CA VAL A 30 27.02 2.73 -11.76
C VAL A 30 26.64 1.91 -13.00
N LYS A 31 27.63 1.58 -13.83
CA LYS A 31 27.45 0.68 -14.98
C LYS A 31 27.32 -0.77 -14.51
N ALA A 32 26.14 -1.36 -14.70
CA ALA A 32 25.85 -2.75 -14.39
C ALA A 32 25.00 -3.41 -15.49
N GLY A 33 25.16 -4.72 -15.70
CA GLY A 33 24.27 -5.52 -16.52
C GLY A 33 23.12 -6.11 -15.68
N ARG A 34 21.91 -6.20 -16.24
CA ARG A 34 20.73 -6.76 -15.56
C ARG A 34 20.96 -8.16 -14.99
N HIS A 35 21.63 -9.04 -15.75
CA HIS A 35 21.92 -10.41 -15.31
C HIS A 35 22.86 -10.45 -14.12
N ARG A 36 23.85 -9.54 -14.08
CA ARG A 36 24.75 -9.40 -12.92
C ARG A 36 23.98 -8.96 -11.68
N VAL A 37 23.12 -7.95 -11.80
CA VAL A 37 22.27 -7.48 -10.69
C VAL A 37 21.36 -8.62 -10.20
N ARG A 38 20.69 -9.33 -11.12
CA ARG A 38 19.84 -10.47 -10.77
C ARG A 38 20.61 -11.57 -10.05
N ARG A 39 21.79 -11.96 -10.54
CA ARG A 39 22.64 -12.98 -9.91
C ARG A 39 23.04 -12.56 -8.50
N LEU A 40 23.53 -11.34 -8.33
CA LEU A 40 23.93 -10.82 -7.02
C LEU A 40 22.74 -10.77 -6.03
N MET A 41 21.54 -10.38 -6.49
CA MET A 41 20.35 -10.44 -5.64
C MET A 41 19.97 -11.89 -5.27
N GLN A 42 20.08 -12.84 -6.19
CA GLN A 42 19.80 -14.25 -5.93
C GLN A 42 20.79 -14.88 -4.95
N GLU A 43 22.08 -14.55 -5.06
CA GLU A 43 23.13 -15.02 -4.14
C GLU A 43 22.91 -14.54 -2.69
N GLN A 44 22.15 -13.47 -2.50
CA GLN A 44 21.78 -12.93 -1.19
C GLN A 44 20.33 -13.31 -0.77
N ASP A 45 19.65 -14.14 -1.55
CA ASP A 45 18.22 -14.47 -1.43
C ASP A 45 17.29 -13.22 -1.33
N TRP A 46 17.67 -12.13 -1.99
CA TRP A 46 16.87 -10.91 -2.05
C TRP A 46 15.75 -11.03 -3.07
N ARG A 47 14.53 -11.19 -2.55
CA ARG A 47 13.31 -11.27 -3.35
C ARG A 47 12.48 -10.01 -3.18
N ALA A 48 12.14 -9.39 -4.32
CA ALA A 48 11.30 -8.22 -4.32
C ALA A 48 9.88 -8.57 -3.88
N ILE A 49 9.30 -7.74 -3.03
CA ILE A 49 7.93 -7.89 -2.54
C ILE A 49 6.98 -6.96 -3.29
N GLN A 50 5.76 -7.42 -3.52
CA GLN A 50 4.68 -6.54 -3.92
C GLN A 50 4.20 -5.77 -2.68
N PRO A 51 4.11 -4.43 -2.72
CA PRO A 51 3.46 -3.69 -1.64
C PRO A 51 1.99 -4.11 -1.54
N ARG A 52 1.41 -4.05 -0.34
CA ARG A 52 -0.04 -4.22 -0.18
C ARG A 52 -0.76 -3.18 -1.02
N SER A 53 -1.88 -3.57 -1.63
CA SER A 53 -2.79 -2.62 -2.28
C SER A 53 -3.14 -1.51 -1.30
N PHE A 54 -3.09 -0.27 -1.78
CA PHE A 54 -3.54 0.86 -0.99
C PHE A 54 -5.06 0.77 -0.86
N VAL A 55 -5.56 0.74 0.38
CA VAL A 55 -6.99 0.83 0.67
C VAL A 55 -7.24 2.21 1.27
N PRO A 56 -7.93 3.12 0.56
CA PRO A 56 -8.26 4.42 1.10
C PRO A 56 -9.10 4.27 2.38
N LYS A 57 -8.67 4.93 3.46
CA LYS A 57 -9.53 5.10 4.65
C LYS A 57 -10.30 6.40 4.49
N THR A 58 -11.55 6.30 4.04
CA THR A 58 -12.46 7.44 3.86
C THR A 58 -12.99 7.98 5.19
N THR A 59 -13.13 7.10 6.19
CA THR A 59 -13.61 7.45 7.52
C THR A 59 -12.51 7.33 8.57
N ASN A 60 -12.19 8.43 9.25
CA ASN A 60 -11.31 8.39 10.42
C ASN A 60 -12.13 8.07 11.68
N SER A 61 -12.49 6.81 11.87
CA SER A 61 -13.27 6.38 13.05
C SER A 61 -12.49 6.47 14.37
N ARG A 62 -11.21 6.85 14.35
CA ARG A 62 -10.35 7.02 15.54
C ARG A 62 -10.28 8.49 15.99
N HIS A 63 -11.26 9.30 15.64
CA HIS A 63 -11.40 10.63 16.23
C HIS A 63 -12.12 10.53 17.59
N GLY A 64 -11.77 11.41 18.53
CA GLY A 64 -12.45 11.51 19.84
C GLY A 64 -13.80 12.23 19.79
N LEU A 65 -14.29 12.60 18.61
CA LEU A 65 -15.57 13.29 18.45
C LEU A 65 -16.73 12.33 18.77
N ILE A 66 -17.74 12.86 19.45
CA ILE A 66 -18.98 12.16 19.73
C ILE A 66 -19.72 11.97 18.41
N ALA A 67 -20.21 10.75 18.16
CA ALA A 67 -21.07 10.48 17.00
C ALA A 67 -22.35 11.34 17.10
N CYS A 68 -22.81 11.87 15.97
CA CYS A 68 -24.09 12.58 15.95
C CYS A 68 -25.20 11.67 16.52
N PRO A 69 -26.15 12.24 17.30
CA PRO A 69 -27.23 11.46 17.88
C PRO A 69 -28.05 10.77 16.79
N ASN A 70 -28.39 9.49 17.02
CA ASN A 70 -29.21 8.72 16.11
C ASN A 70 -30.69 9.15 16.20
N ARG A 71 -31.10 10.05 15.29
CA ARG A 71 -32.47 10.57 15.24
C ARG A 71 -33.52 9.53 14.84
N LEU A 72 -33.13 8.39 14.25
CA LEU A 72 -34.09 7.33 13.93
C LEU A 72 -34.74 6.72 15.19
N ILE A 73 -34.08 6.82 16.34
CA ILE A 73 -34.62 6.33 17.62
C ILE A 73 -35.93 7.07 17.97
N GLU A 74 -36.03 8.36 17.62
CA GLU A 74 -37.20 9.20 17.91
C GLU A 74 -38.44 8.78 17.10
N PHE A 75 -38.26 8.13 15.95
CA PHE A 75 -39.34 7.72 15.06
C PHE A 75 -39.85 6.30 15.31
N GLY A 76 -39.24 5.56 16.23
CA GLY A 76 -39.61 4.17 16.52
C GLY A 76 -39.22 3.18 15.41
N LYS A 77 -39.72 1.94 15.50
CA LYS A 77 -39.45 0.90 14.50
C LYS A 77 -40.29 1.13 13.23
N PRO A 78 -39.69 1.06 12.02
CA PRO A 78 -40.44 1.03 10.78
C PRO A 78 -41.47 -0.12 10.77
N THR A 79 -42.67 0.16 10.29
CA THR A 79 -43.80 -0.78 10.18
C THR A 79 -44.09 -1.20 8.74
N ALA A 80 -43.56 -0.48 7.75
CA ALA A 80 -43.71 -0.76 6.33
C ALA A 80 -42.42 -0.44 5.55
N PRO A 81 -42.26 -0.99 4.33
CA PRO A 81 -41.16 -0.61 3.44
C PRO A 81 -41.11 0.90 3.16
N ASN A 82 -39.94 1.40 2.73
CA ASN A 82 -39.69 2.79 2.34
C ASN A 82 -39.79 3.85 3.45
N GLN A 83 -39.72 3.46 4.73
CA GLN A 83 -39.78 4.39 5.87
C GLN A 83 -38.40 4.80 6.42
N ALA A 84 -37.33 4.07 6.08
CA ALA A 84 -35.95 4.41 6.41
C ALA A 84 -35.02 3.88 5.31
N TRP A 85 -34.08 4.70 4.85
CA TRP A 85 -33.16 4.39 3.76
C TRP A 85 -31.74 4.61 4.24
N VAL A 86 -30.85 3.64 3.99
CA VAL A 86 -29.41 3.75 4.26
C VAL A 86 -28.67 3.44 2.98
N GLY A 87 -27.72 4.29 2.63
CA GLY A 87 -26.80 4.07 1.52
C GLY A 87 -25.37 4.20 2.02
N ASP A 88 -24.48 3.39 1.48
CA ASP A 88 -23.05 3.48 1.72
C ASP A 88 -22.30 3.52 0.38
N ILE A 89 -21.15 4.19 0.38
CA ILE A 89 -20.26 4.25 -0.78
C ILE A 89 -18.97 3.52 -0.42
N SER A 90 -18.70 2.41 -1.12
CA SER A 90 -17.44 1.68 -0.99
C SER A 90 -16.46 2.17 -2.06
N ALA A 91 -15.25 2.54 -1.64
CA ALA A 91 -14.16 2.75 -2.58
C ALA A 91 -13.71 1.40 -3.17
N PRO A 92 -13.35 1.33 -4.47
CA PRO A 92 -12.85 0.11 -5.09
C PRO A 92 -11.47 -0.34 -4.56
#